data_AF-C7MAX8-F1
#
_entry.id   AF-C7MAX8-F1
#
_cell.length_a   1.000
_cell.length_b   1.000
_cell.length_c   1.000
_cell.angle_alpha   90.00
_cell.angle_beta   90.00
_cell.angle_gamma   90.00
#
_symmetry.space_group_name_H-M   'P 1'
#
loop_
_entity.id
_entity.type
_entity.pdbx_description
1 polymer ?
#
loop_
_entity_poly.entity_id
_entity_poly.type
_entity_poly.pdbx_seq_one_letter_code
_entity_poly.pdbx_strand_id
1 'polypeptide(L)'
;MSNDADAYVPHPDRLLPADPAVRDIARGLYELEKDQPIVSPHGHVDPRLLLDDEPFRDPTSLFITPDHYVNRLLHSRGVDLADLGVGQGPLDESASRAAWHLLAEHWHAYAGTPSRYWMEHEFHEVFGLETVLNPRTADAMYDAIAEKLARPEFRPRALFDQFKITVMATTDDPVDDLAPHAALAADDSFTGRVIPTFRPDKYLEAGRADFRELADALGEAAGIDTGTYDGYHEAMRARRLYFRDHGAVSSDHAHMDPGTARLSDEDARRLYSAARDGAIGADEAVALRRHLLGDQARLAAEDGLVMTLHPAVHRNHSDWVFEKFGPDVGFDIPVAVDYVHHLRPMLNDVGHSPNFRTVLFTIDETVFSREIAPLAGVYPSVYAGAPWWFIDAPDAILRYRRAVSETIGYSRTSGFIDDTRAFCSIPARHDMSRRLDATHLAGLVAEHRMRLQDAEELVATLPDQQPREVFRLDTAGEKN
;
A
#
# COMPACT_ATOMS: atom_id res chain seq x y z
N MET A 1 37.07 -19.62 13.95
CA MET A 1 37.55 -18.51 13.10
C MET A 1 36.29 -17.89 12.53
N SER A 2 35.88 -16.71 13.02
CA SER A 2 34.77 -15.98 12.38
C SER A 2 35.22 -15.66 10.96
N ASN A 3 34.51 -16.19 9.98
CA ASN A 3 34.78 -15.87 8.61
C ASN A 3 34.14 -14.49 8.38
N ASP A 4 34.95 -13.42 8.27
CA ASP A 4 34.48 -12.07 7.93
C ASP A 4 33.59 -12.05 6.67
N ALA A 5 33.65 -13.10 5.84
CA ALA A 5 32.88 -13.27 4.63
C ALA A 5 31.34 -13.34 4.83
N ASP A 6 30.87 -13.63 6.04
CA ASP A 6 29.43 -13.74 6.35
C ASP A 6 28.89 -12.55 7.14
N ALA A 7 29.72 -11.55 7.46
CA ALA A 7 29.29 -10.35 8.15
C ALA A 7 28.67 -9.34 7.18
N TYR A 8 27.56 -8.70 7.58
CA TYR A 8 26.95 -7.63 6.80
C TYR A 8 26.27 -6.59 7.68
N VAL A 9 26.66 -5.34 7.44
CA VAL A 9 26.04 -4.13 8.01
C VAL A 9 25.67 -3.25 6.82
N PRO A 10 24.38 -2.87 6.65
CA PRO A 10 23.98 -1.94 5.60
C PRO A 10 24.80 -0.66 5.67
N HIS A 11 25.43 -0.29 4.55
CA HIS A 11 26.25 0.92 4.51
C HIS A 11 25.40 2.16 4.86
N PRO A 12 25.88 3.09 5.69
CA PRO A 12 25.10 4.27 6.11
C PRO A 12 24.70 5.16 4.93
N ASP A 13 25.53 5.23 3.88
CA ASP A 13 25.24 5.96 2.63
C ASP A 13 24.54 5.11 1.55
N ARG A 14 23.96 3.94 1.89
CA ARG A 14 23.19 3.14 0.92
C ARG A 14 22.11 3.99 0.26
N LEU A 15 21.87 3.74 -1.03
CA LEU A 15 20.97 4.48 -1.92
C LEU A 15 21.30 5.97 -2.14
N LEU A 16 22.31 6.53 -1.46
CA LEU A 16 22.78 7.89 -1.74
C LEU A 16 23.69 7.90 -2.99
N PRO A 17 23.86 9.07 -3.65
CA PRO A 17 24.65 9.20 -4.88
C PRO A 17 26.08 8.65 -4.78
N ALA A 18 26.60 8.15 -5.90
CA ALA A 18 28.00 7.74 -6.01
C ALA A 18 28.97 8.94 -5.98
N ASP A 19 28.56 10.08 -6.54
CA ASP A 19 29.35 11.32 -6.54
C ASP A 19 29.49 11.87 -5.10
N PRO A 20 30.72 12.10 -4.60
CA PRO A 20 30.92 12.54 -3.22
C PRO A 20 30.27 13.88 -2.88
N ALA A 21 30.30 14.85 -3.80
CA ALA A 21 29.75 16.18 -3.53
C ALA A 21 28.22 16.13 -3.46
N VAL A 22 27.57 15.37 -4.35
CA VAL A 22 26.12 15.16 -4.29
C VAL A 22 25.74 14.32 -3.06
N ARG A 23 26.54 13.29 -2.72
CA ARG A 23 26.31 12.45 -1.54
C ARG A 23 26.36 13.25 -0.25
N ASP A 24 27.29 14.18 -0.10
CA ASP A 24 27.39 15.00 1.11
C ASP A 24 26.13 15.84 1.33
N ILE A 25 25.55 16.39 0.25
CA ILE A 25 24.26 17.09 0.29
C ILE A 25 23.14 16.11 0.67
N ALA A 26 23.07 14.96 -0.01
CA ALA A 26 22.03 13.95 0.24
C ALA A 26 22.08 13.43 1.68
N ARG A 27 23.27 13.24 2.24
CA ARG A 27 23.46 12.86 3.64
C ARG A 27 22.93 13.94 4.57
N GLY A 28 23.25 15.21 4.31
CA GLY A 28 22.74 16.33 5.10
C GLY A 28 21.21 16.40 5.10
N LEU A 29 20.59 16.20 3.94
CA LEU A 29 19.12 16.17 3.81
C LEU A 29 18.51 14.95 4.53
N TYR A 30 19.04 13.75 4.31
CA TYR A 30 18.56 12.53 4.95
C TYR A 30 18.62 12.61 6.49
N GLU A 31 19.67 13.23 7.05
CA GLU A 31 19.79 13.42 8.50
C GLU A 31 18.66 14.27 9.10
N LEU A 32 18.00 15.13 8.31
CA LEU A 32 16.85 15.94 8.75
C LEU A 32 15.54 15.14 8.79
N GLU A 33 15.46 14.02 8.07
CA GLU A 33 14.21 13.25 7.91
C GLU A 33 14.27 11.82 8.44
N LYS A 34 15.46 11.23 8.62
CA LYS A 34 15.63 9.83 9.01
C LYS A 34 14.88 9.44 10.28
N ASP A 35 14.76 10.37 11.23
CA ASP A 35 14.16 10.16 12.55
C ASP A 35 12.72 10.65 12.67
N GLN A 36 12.16 11.23 11.60
CA GLN A 36 10.77 11.69 11.60
C GLN A 36 9.79 10.52 11.79
N PRO A 37 8.61 10.76 12.38
CA PRO A 37 7.59 9.74 12.55
C PRO A 37 7.16 9.11 11.23
N ILE A 38 6.65 7.88 11.29
CA ILE A 38 6.05 7.21 10.15
C ILE A 38 4.56 7.50 10.12
N VAL A 39 4.09 8.01 8.97
CA VAL A 39 2.68 8.10 8.60
C VAL A 39 2.46 7.13 7.45
N SER A 40 1.72 6.05 7.71
CA SER A 40 1.35 5.03 6.74
C SER A 40 -0.14 5.18 6.42
N PRO A 41 -0.53 6.01 5.43
CA PRO A 41 -1.94 6.31 5.15
C PRO A 41 -2.61 5.26 4.25
N HIS A 42 -1.89 4.21 3.85
CA HIS A 42 -2.42 3.06 3.12
C HIS A 42 -1.52 1.83 3.36
N GLY A 43 -2.14 0.71 3.72
CA GLY A 43 -1.45 -0.54 4.00
C GLY A 43 -2.42 -1.70 4.19
N HIS A 44 -1.87 -2.89 4.40
CA HIS A 44 -2.60 -4.17 4.45
C HIS A 44 -2.28 -5.00 5.70
N VAL A 45 -1.72 -4.36 6.75
CA VAL A 45 -1.50 -5.01 8.04
C VAL A 45 -2.84 -5.22 8.75
N ASP A 46 -3.09 -6.44 9.24
CA ASP A 46 -4.28 -6.76 10.02
C ASP A 46 -4.26 -5.98 11.35
N PRO A 47 -5.29 -5.16 11.67
CA PRO A 47 -5.33 -4.40 12.92
C PRO A 47 -5.32 -5.31 14.16
N ARG A 48 -5.76 -6.57 14.05
CA ARG A 48 -5.72 -7.54 15.13
C ARG A 48 -4.30 -7.84 15.59
N LEU A 49 -3.30 -7.69 14.73
CA LEU A 49 -1.90 -7.84 15.10
C LEU A 49 -1.54 -6.93 16.28
N LEU A 50 -2.04 -5.68 16.27
CA LEU A 50 -1.82 -4.71 17.34
C LEU A 50 -2.84 -4.86 18.48
N LEU A 51 -4.08 -5.25 18.18
CA LEU A 51 -5.10 -5.43 19.21
C LEU A 51 -4.75 -6.60 20.15
N ASP A 52 -4.46 -7.76 19.56
CA ASP A 52 -4.18 -9.00 20.30
C ASP A 52 -2.77 -8.95 20.92
N ASP A 53 -1.83 -8.23 20.30
CA ASP A 53 -0.44 -8.01 20.76
C ASP A 53 0.31 -9.31 21.11
N GLU A 54 -0.05 -10.40 20.42
CA GLU A 54 0.59 -11.70 20.56
C GLU A 54 1.94 -11.73 19.82
N PRO A 55 2.93 -12.52 20.27
CA PRO A 55 4.22 -12.53 19.61
C PRO A 55 4.10 -13.20 18.25
N PHE A 56 4.91 -12.75 17.30
CA PHE A 56 5.02 -13.42 16.01
C PHE A 56 5.47 -14.88 16.22
N ARG A 57 4.88 -15.80 15.47
CA ARG A 57 5.07 -17.24 15.66
C ARG A 57 6.50 -17.68 15.38
N ASP A 58 6.99 -17.37 14.18
CA ASP A 58 8.31 -17.81 13.70
C ASP A 58 8.79 -16.95 12.51
N PRO A 59 10.10 -17.00 12.17
CA PRO A 59 10.67 -16.23 11.06
C PRO A 59 10.00 -16.47 9.70
N THR A 60 9.54 -17.69 9.41
CA THR A 60 8.92 -18.03 8.13
C THR A 60 7.55 -17.38 7.99
N SER A 61 6.75 -17.42 9.06
CA SER A 61 5.45 -16.76 9.12
C SER A 61 5.54 -15.23 9.06
N LEU A 62 6.70 -14.65 9.39
CA LEU A 62 6.95 -13.22 9.33
C LEU A 62 7.47 -12.77 7.95
N PHE A 63 8.46 -13.47 7.39
CA PHE A 63 9.23 -13.02 6.22
C PHE A 63 8.89 -13.72 4.90
N ILE A 64 8.30 -14.91 4.95
CA ILE A 64 8.14 -15.76 3.76
C ILE A 64 6.66 -15.94 3.45
N THR A 65 5.92 -16.62 4.32
CA THR A 65 4.53 -17.05 4.04
C THR A 65 3.62 -15.91 3.57
N PRO A 66 3.60 -14.72 4.19
CA PRO A 66 2.69 -13.65 3.78
C PRO A 66 3.21 -12.79 2.61
N ASP A 67 4.51 -12.88 2.25
CA ASP A 67 5.12 -11.95 1.30
C ASP A 67 5.20 -12.53 -0.12
N HIS A 68 4.26 -12.11 -0.95
CA HIS A 68 4.21 -12.45 -2.37
C HIS A 68 5.41 -11.98 -3.22
N TYR A 69 6.19 -10.96 -2.81
CA TYR A 69 7.44 -10.60 -3.50
C TYR A 69 8.51 -11.68 -3.29
N VAL A 70 8.61 -12.17 -2.05
CA VAL A 70 9.51 -13.28 -1.70
C VAL A 70 9.07 -14.54 -2.42
N ASN A 71 7.80 -14.93 -2.25
CA ASN A 71 7.29 -16.20 -2.78
C ASN A 71 7.37 -16.28 -4.31
N ARG A 72 7.05 -15.19 -5.02
CA ARG A 72 7.09 -15.17 -6.50
C ARG A 72 8.47 -15.45 -7.05
N LEU A 73 9.54 -14.90 -6.46
CA LEU A 73 10.89 -15.10 -6.97
C LEU A 73 11.36 -16.54 -6.72
N LEU A 74 11.13 -17.09 -5.52
CA LEU A 74 11.43 -18.50 -5.22
C LEU A 74 10.68 -19.44 -6.15
N HIS A 75 9.39 -19.18 -6.36
CA HIS A 75 8.58 -19.98 -7.26
C HIS A 75 9.09 -19.96 -8.70
N SER A 76 9.50 -18.78 -9.20
CA SER A 76 10.11 -18.66 -10.53
C SER A 76 11.44 -19.43 -10.68
N ARG A 77 12.05 -19.81 -9.54
CA ARG A 77 13.28 -20.60 -9.45
C ARG A 77 13.02 -22.09 -9.21
N GLY A 78 11.76 -22.53 -9.18
CA GLY A 78 11.38 -23.93 -9.11
C GLY A 78 10.93 -24.43 -7.73
N VAL A 79 10.75 -23.54 -6.75
CA VAL A 79 10.21 -23.90 -5.43
C VAL A 79 8.69 -23.96 -5.48
N ASP A 80 8.05 -24.99 -4.89
CA ASP A 80 6.58 -25.02 -4.78
C ASP A 80 6.12 -23.97 -3.76
N LEU A 81 5.07 -23.21 -4.08
CA LEU A 81 4.49 -22.22 -3.15
C LEU A 81 4.01 -22.87 -1.84
N ALA A 82 3.57 -24.13 -1.90
CA ALA A 82 3.19 -24.88 -0.69
C ALA A 82 4.37 -25.07 0.28
N ASP A 83 5.59 -25.27 -0.23
CA ASP A 83 6.81 -25.42 0.58
C ASP A 83 7.19 -24.11 1.28
N LEU A 84 6.60 -22.98 0.86
CA LEU A 84 6.74 -21.65 1.47
C LEU A 84 5.57 -21.31 2.42
N GLY A 85 4.64 -22.25 2.61
CA GLY A 85 3.46 -22.08 3.46
C GLY A 85 2.25 -21.44 2.78
N VAL A 86 2.34 -21.13 1.48
CA VAL A 86 1.23 -20.50 0.75
C VAL A 86 0.05 -21.46 0.66
N GLY A 87 -1.09 -21.04 1.22
CA GLY A 87 -2.31 -21.84 1.26
C GLY A 87 -2.28 -23.06 2.18
N GLN A 88 -1.26 -23.22 3.05
CA GLN A 88 -1.12 -24.39 3.92
C GLN A 88 -1.62 -24.18 5.36
N GLY A 89 -2.02 -22.95 5.73
CA GLY A 89 -2.22 -22.58 7.12
C GLY A 89 -0.89 -22.54 7.89
N PRO A 90 -0.92 -22.53 9.25
CA PRO A 90 0.31 -22.45 10.03
C PRO A 90 1.19 -23.69 9.88
N LEU A 91 2.45 -23.48 9.46
CA LEU A 91 3.44 -24.55 9.33
C LEU A 91 3.95 -25.04 10.69
N ASP A 92 4.31 -26.32 10.79
CA ASP A 92 5.09 -26.82 11.93
C ASP A 92 6.54 -26.34 11.86
N GLU A 93 7.30 -26.49 12.94
CA GLU A 93 8.67 -25.98 13.01
C GLU A 93 9.59 -26.57 11.93
N SER A 94 9.42 -27.87 11.60
CA SER A 94 10.25 -28.52 10.59
C SER A 94 9.98 -27.93 9.20
N ALA A 95 8.71 -27.70 8.87
CA ALA A 95 8.31 -27.07 7.62
C ALA A 95 8.71 -25.59 7.56
N SER A 96 8.56 -24.84 8.67
CA SER A 96 9.02 -23.44 8.75
C SER A 96 10.52 -23.35 8.51
N ARG A 97 11.34 -24.20 9.12
CA ARG A 97 12.79 -24.22 8.89
C ARG A 97 13.13 -24.62 7.45
N ALA A 98 12.43 -25.60 6.88
CA ALA A 98 12.64 -26.00 5.48
C ALA A 98 12.39 -24.83 4.51
N ALA A 99 11.30 -24.07 4.70
CA ALA A 99 11.01 -22.86 3.94
C ALA A 99 12.13 -21.80 4.09
N TRP A 100 12.65 -21.62 5.31
CA TRP A 100 13.76 -20.71 5.57
C TRP A 100 15.07 -21.14 4.88
N HIS A 101 15.37 -22.44 4.86
CA HIS A 101 16.51 -22.96 4.11
C HIS A 101 16.35 -22.73 2.60
N LEU A 102 15.14 -22.92 2.05
CA LEU A 102 14.86 -22.62 0.64
C LEU A 102 15.14 -21.15 0.31
N LEU A 103 14.71 -20.23 1.18
CA LEU A 103 15.07 -18.81 1.05
C LEU A 103 16.59 -18.61 1.07
N ALA A 104 17.29 -19.23 2.03
CA ALA A 104 18.73 -19.08 2.19
C ALA A 104 19.54 -19.63 1.00
N GLU A 105 19.13 -20.76 0.43
CA GLU A 105 19.72 -21.35 -0.78
C GLU A 105 19.56 -20.44 -2.01
N HIS A 106 18.42 -19.78 -2.10
CA HIS A 106 18.06 -18.92 -3.22
C HIS A 106 18.32 -17.43 -2.96
N TRP A 107 18.96 -17.09 -1.83
CA TRP A 107 19.14 -15.70 -1.40
C TRP A 107 19.89 -14.84 -2.44
N HIS A 108 20.77 -15.48 -3.21
CA HIS A 108 21.49 -14.87 -4.34
C HIS A 108 20.56 -14.33 -5.45
N ALA A 109 19.37 -14.92 -5.63
CA ALA A 109 18.41 -14.51 -6.65
C ALA A 109 17.84 -13.11 -6.38
N TYR A 110 17.80 -12.69 -5.11
CA TYR A 110 17.31 -11.37 -4.72
C TYR A 110 18.34 -10.25 -4.92
N ALA A 111 19.58 -10.56 -5.32
CA ALA A 111 20.61 -9.54 -5.50
C ALA A 111 20.14 -8.40 -6.44
N GLY A 112 20.20 -7.16 -5.95
CA GLY A 112 19.76 -5.97 -6.69
C GLY A 112 18.25 -5.70 -6.64
N THR A 113 17.45 -6.53 -5.96
CA THR A 113 16.01 -6.31 -5.79
C THR A 113 15.70 -5.46 -4.54
N PRO A 114 14.58 -4.73 -4.52
CA PRO A 114 14.10 -4.05 -3.30
C PRO A 114 13.84 -5.02 -2.15
N SER A 115 13.33 -6.24 -2.41
CA SER A 115 13.11 -7.25 -1.36
C SER A 115 14.40 -7.62 -0.63
N ARG A 116 15.52 -7.73 -1.35
CA ARG A 116 16.83 -7.91 -0.72
C ARG A 116 17.18 -6.76 0.21
N TYR A 117 17.00 -5.54 -0.27
CA TYR A 117 17.28 -4.32 0.49
C TYR A 117 16.43 -4.25 1.76
N TRP A 118 15.12 -4.46 1.65
CA TRP A 118 14.20 -4.38 2.79
C TRP A 118 14.49 -5.45 3.84
N MET A 119 14.62 -6.71 3.43
CA MET A 119 14.91 -7.79 4.37
C MET A 119 16.28 -7.66 5.04
N GLU A 120 17.31 -7.20 4.32
CA GLU A 120 18.61 -6.90 4.94
C GLU A 120 18.54 -5.72 5.93
N HIS A 121 17.74 -4.70 5.62
CA HIS A 121 17.44 -3.63 6.57
C HIS A 121 16.72 -4.19 7.81
N GLU A 122 15.71 -5.04 7.62
CA GLU A 122 14.97 -5.68 8.72
C GLU A 122 15.90 -6.53 9.59
N PHE A 123 16.71 -7.40 8.99
CA PHE A 123 17.68 -8.23 9.73
C PHE A 123 18.61 -7.37 10.59
N HIS A 124 19.11 -6.25 10.05
CA HIS A 124 20.04 -5.38 10.76
C HIS A 124 19.37 -4.41 11.73
N GLU A 125 18.49 -3.52 11.25
CA GLU A 125 17.92 -2.43 12.03
C GLU A 125 16.85 -2.90 13.01
N VAL A 126 16.03 -3.88 12.61
CA VAL A 126 14.95 -4.41 13.48
C VAL A 126 15.49 -5.54 14.36
N PHE A 127 16.21 -6.49 13.77
CA PHE A 127 16.66 -7.68 14.49
C PHE A 127 18.10 -7.60 14.99
N GLY A 128 18.89 -6.58 14.68
CA GLY A 128 20.27 -6.43 15.18
C GLY A 128 21.21 -7.54 14.71
N LEU A 129 20.96 -8.13 13.54
CA LEU A 129 21.77 -9.19 12.95
C LEU A 129 22.75 -8.61 11.95
N GLU A 130 24.04 -8.87 12.18
CA GLU A 130 25.12 -8.46 11.29
C GLU A 130 25.59 -9.62 10.39
N THR A 131 24.67 -10.51 10.00
CA THR A 131 24.99 -11.75 9.28
C THR A 131 24.25 -11.83 7.94
N VAL A 132 24.96 -12.23 6.89
CA VAL A 132 24.36 -12.52 5.58
C VAL A 132 23.62 -13.85 5.64
N LEU A 133 22.36 -13.86 5.22
CA LEU A 133 21.61 -15.10 5.03
C LEU A 133 22.25 -15.95 3.93
N ASN A 134 22.57 -17.20 4.22
CA ASN A 134 23.04 -18.19 3.25
C ASN A 134 22.88 -19.59 3.85
N PRO A 135 23.09 -20.68 3.09
CA PRO A 135 22.86 -22.03 3.62
C PRO A 135 23.65 -22.36 4.89
N ARG A 136 24.83 -21.75 5.11
CA ARG A 136 25.65 -21.98 6.30
C ARG A 136 25.19 -21.19 7.53
N THR A 137 24.49 -20.08 7.32
CA THR A 137 24.02 -19.18 8.38
C THR A 137 22.52 -19.30 8.65
N ALA A 138 21.78 -20.02 7.80
CA ALA A 138 20.33 -20.14 7.84
C ALA A 138 19.79 -20.51 9.22
N ASP A 139 20.25 -21.60 9.83
CA ASP A 139 19.80 -22.06 11.16
C ASP A 139 20.08 -21.02 12.24
N ALA A 140 21.30 -20.50 12.28
CA ALA A 140 21.70 -19.52 13.29
C ALA A 140 20.88 -18.22 13.19
N MET A 141 20.58 -17.77 11.97
CA MET A 141 19.72 -16.60 11.75
C MET A 141 18.26 -16.90 12.14
N TYR A 142 17.73 -18.07 11.77
CA TYR A 142 16.39 -18.48 12.16
C TYR A 142 16.24 -18.48 13.68
N ASP A 143 17.17 -19.12 14.39
CA ASP A 143 17.17 -19.21 15.84
C ASP A 143 17.29 -17.84 16.51
N ALA A 144 18.17 -16.97 16.01
CA ALA A 144 18.35 -15.63 16.55
C ALA A 144 17.09 -14.74 16.37
N ILE A 145 16.41 -14.84 15.24
CA ILE A 145 15.14 -14.15 15.00
C ILE A 145 14.06 -14.73 15.91
N ALA A 146 13.91 -16.07 15.94
CA ALA A 146 12.90 -16.74 16.77
C ALA A 146 13.06 -16.41 18.27
N GLU A 147 14.30 -16.36 18.76
CA GLU A 147 14.58 -15.95 20.15
C GLU A 147 14.14 -14.51 20.41
N LYS A 148 14.37 -13.59 19.46
CA LYS A 148 13.93 -12.19 19.56
C LYS A 148 12.42 -12.05 19.54
N LEU A 149 11.72 -12.75 18.63
CA LEU A 149 10.27 -12.71 18.52
C LEU A 149 9.55 -13.16 19.81
N ALA A 150 10.19 -13.98 20.65
CA ALA A 150 9.66 -14.37 21.95
C ALA A 150 9.76 -13.28 23.03
N ARG A 151 10.54 -12.21 22.81
CA ARG A 151 10.80 -11.18 23.81
C ARG A 151 9.74 -10.07 23.77
N PRO A 152 9.41 -9.44 24.92
CA PRO A 152 8.41 -8.38 24.98
C PRO A 152 8.68 -7.19 24.04
N GLU A 153 9.95 -6.85 23.80
CA GLU A 153 10.33 -5.75 22.90
C GLU A 153 10.05 -6.05 21.41
N PHE A 154 9.76 -7.28 21.01
CA PHE A 154 9.36 -7.64 19.65
C PHE A 154 7.86 -7.90 19.51
N ARG A 155 7.06 -7.54 20.53
CA ARG A 155 5.60 -7.56 20.42
C ARG A 155 5.12 -6.50 19.42
N PRO A 156 4.02 -6.74 18.70
CA PRO A 156 3.51 -5.80 17.71
C PRO A 156 3.40 -4.34 18.19
N ARG A 157 2.86 -4.09 19.39
CA ARG A 157 2.77 -2.72 19.95
C ARG A 157 4.13 -2.14 20.28
N ALA A 158 5.03 -2.93 20.87
CA ALA A 158 6.39 -2.48 21.17
C ALA A 158 7.20 -2.15 19.91
N LEU A 159 7.01 -2.90 18.82
CA LEU A 159 7.60 -2.61 17.53
C LEU A 159 6.96 -1.39 16.86
N PHE A 160 5.64 -1.21 16.98
CA PHE A 160 4.94 -0.02 16.49
C PHE A 160 5.56 1.28 17.05
N ASP A 161 5.82 1.30 18.36
CA ASP A 161 6.50 2.40 19.05
C ASP A 161 7.97 2.55 18.59
N GLN A 162 8.72 1.46 18.48
CA GLN A 162 10.12 1.48 18.03
C GLN A 162 10.26 2.00 16.60
N PHE A 163 9.30 1.68 15.73
CA PHE A 163 9.24 2.16 14.35
C PHE A 163 8.75 3.61 14.26
N LYS A 164 8.36 4.23 15.38
CA LYS A 164 7.83 5.60 15.45
C LYS A 164 6.62 5.78 14.53
N ILE A 165 5.78 4.76 14.40
CA ILE A 165 4.54 4.87 13.62
C ILE A 165 3.56 5.71 14.43
N THR A 166 2.98 6.73 13.79
CA THR A 166 1.98 7.60 14.42
C THR A 166 0.59 7.37 13.85
N VAL A 167 0.51 7.02 12.57
CA VAL A 167 -0.71 6.63 11.88
C VAL A 167 -0.42 5.41 11.02
N MET A 168 -1.27 4.41 11.10
CA MET A 168 -1.29 3.25 10.20
C MET A 168 -2.72 3.04 9.70
N ALA A 169 -2.91 3.08 8.39
CA ALA A 169 -4.16 2.73 7.76
C ALA A 169 -4.16 1.25 7.36
N THR A 170 -5.27 0.58 7.64
CA THR A 170 -5.56 -0.76 7.15
C THR A 170 -6.44 -0.66 5.91
N THR A 171 -6.76 -1.79 5.27
CA THR A 171 -7.67 -1.83 4.13
C THR A 171 -8.75 -2.86 4.39
N ASP A 172 -9.99 -2.39 4.50
CA ASP A 172 -11.08 -3.13 5.13
C ASP A 172 -12.31 -3.23 4.23
N ASP A 173 -13.08 -4.28 4.45
CA ASP A 173 -14.25 -4.59 3.64
C ASP A 173 -15.44 -3.70 4.05
N PRO A 174 -16.23 -3.15 3.10
CA PRO A 174 -17.42 -2.35 3.41
C PRO A 174 -18.36 -2.94 4.46
N VAL A 175 -18.42 -4.26 4.63
CA VAL A 175 -19.31 -4.91 5.61
C VAL A 175 -18.65 -5.20 6.95
N ASP A 176 -17.36 -4.92 7.13
CA ASP A 176 -16.66 -5.15 8.39
C ASP A 176 -17.23 -4.29 9.52
N ASP A 177 -17.24 -4.83 10.74
CA ASP A 177 -17.74 -4.15 11.94
C ASP A 177 -16.73 -3.17 12.55
N LEU A 178 -15.50 -3.13 12.01
CA LEU A 178 -14.41 -2.27 12.46
C LEU A 178 -14.14 -2.35 13.98
N ALA A 179 -14.53 -3.47 14.62
CA ALA A 179 -14.37 -3.64 16.05
C ALA A 179 -12.91 -3.56 16.51
N PRO A 180 -11.91 -4.08 15.74
CA PRO A 180 -10.51 -3.90 16.10
C PRO A 180 -10.07 -2.44 16.17
N HIS A 181 -10.50 -1.60 15.21
CA HIS A 181 -10.18 -0.17 15.21
C HIS A 181 -10.82 0.55 16.39
N ALA A 182 -12.11 0.27 16.65
CA ALA A 182 -12.81 0.86 17.79
C ALA A 182 -12.16 0.48 19.13
N ALA A 183 -11.71 -0.77 19.27
CA ALA A 183 -11.03 -1.24 20.48
C ALA A 183 -9.65 -0.57 20.66
N LEU A 184 -8.85 -0.46 19.59
CA LEU A 184 -7.57 0.24 19.62
C LEU A 184 -7.72 1.73 19.93
N ALA A 185 -8.71 2.39 19.33
CA ALA A 185 -8.97 3.81 19.56
C ALA A 185 -9.47 4.11 21.00
N ALA A 186 -10.07 3.13 21.67
CA ALA A 186 -10.56 3.26 23.04
C ALA A 186 -9.53 2.83 24.11
N ASP A 187 -8.39 2.28 23.70
CA ASP A 187 -7.34 1.82 24.59
C ASP A 187 -6.34 2.94 24.89
N ASP A 188 -6.48 3.57 26.06
CA ASP A 188 -5.60 4.67 26.52
C ASP A 188 -4.12 4.27 26.65
N SER A 189 -3.79 2.96 26.63
CA SER A 189 -2.39 2.48 26.64
C SER A 189 -1.75 2.44 25.26
N PHE A 190 -2.52 2.57 24.19
CA PHE A 190 -2.04 2.59 22.81
C PHE A 190 -1.77 4.03 22.36
N THR A 191 -0.56 4.29 21.88
CA THR A 191 -0.01 5.63 21.58
C THR A 191 -0.21 6.08 20.14
N GLY A 192 -0.60 5.17 19.24
CA GLY A 192 -0.78 5.41 17.81
C GLY A 192 -2.23 5.55 17.36
N ARG A 193 -2.42 5.80 16.07
CA ARG A 193 -3.73 5.73 15.41
C ARG A 193 -3.75 4.64 14.36
N VAL A 194 -4.64 3.66 14.51
CA VAL A 194 -4.91 2.63 13.50
C VAL A 194 -6.28 2.90 12.92
N ILE A 195 -6.34 3.25 11.64
CA ILE A 195 -7.58 3.72 10.99
C ILE A 195 -7.96 2.82 9.81
N PRO A 196 -9.26 2.65 9.53
CA PRO A 196 -9.68 1.81 8.42
C PRO A 196 -9.65 2.55 7.08
N THR A 197 -9.50 1.81 5.98
CA THR A 197 -9.70 2.32 4.60
C THR A 197 -10.86 1.58 3.96
N PHE A 198 -11.84 2.31 3.42
CA PHE A 198 -13.02 1.72 2.79
C PHE A 198 -12.70 1.17 1.39
N ARG A 199 -12.69 -0.15 1.19
CA ARG A 199 -12.37 -0.75 -0.12
C ARG A 199 -13.54 -1.53 -0.74
N PRO A 200 -14.36 -0.89 -1.60
CA PRO A 200 -15.55 -1.52 -2.14
C PRO A 200 -15.34 -2.35 -3.41
N ASP A 201 -14.10 -2.64 -3.81
CA ASP A 201 -13.75 -3.27 -5.10
C ASP A 201 -14.74 -4.37 -5.54
N LYS A 202 -14.91 -5.42 -4.73
CA LYS A 202 -15.77 -6.57 -5.08
C LYS A 202 -17.24 -6.20 -5.25
N TYR A 203 -17.69 -5.15 -4.57
CA TYR A 203 -19.06 -4.63 -4.66
C TYR A 203 -19.27 -3.75 -5.91
N LEU A 204 -18.20 -3.26 -6.55
CA LEU A 204 -18.32 -2.51 -7.81
C LEU A 204 -18.19 -3.42 -9.05
N GLU A 205 -17.66 -4.64 -8.88
CA GLU A 205 -17.52 -5.64 -9.94
C GLU A 205 -18.84 -6.39 -10.22
N ALA A 206 -19.76 -5.72 -10.92
CA ALA A 206 -21.09 -6.26 -11.22
C ALA A 206 -21.13 -7.55 -12.05
N GLY A 207 -20.01 -7.92 -12.70
CA GLY A 207 -19.89 -9.15 -13.48
C GLY A 207 -19.54 -10.39 -12.65
N ARG A 208 -19.34 -10.25 -11.33
CA ARG A 208 -19.03 -11.38 -10.46
C ARG A 208 -20.22 -12.31 -10.31
N ALA A 209 -19.94 -13.61 -10.23
CA ALA A 209 -20.96 -14.63 -10.01
C ALA A 209 -21.65 -14.50 -8.64
N ASP A 210 -20.97 -13.95 -7.63
CA ASP A 210 -21.45 -13.74 -6.27
C ASP A 210 -21.96 -12.29 -6.01
N PHE A 211 -22.24 -11.51 -7.06
CA PHE A 211 -22.61 -10.10 -6.91
C PHE A 211 -23.89 -9.90 -6.08
N ARG A 212 -24.87 -10.82 -6.19
CA ARG A 212 -26.10 -10.76 -5.40
C ARG A 212 -25.81 -10.90 -3.91
N GLU A 213 -25.03 -11.91 -3.54
CA GLU A 213 -24.63 -12.20 -2.17
C GLU A 213 -23.86 -11.03 -1.57
N LEU A 214 -22.97 -10.41 -2.35
CA LEU A 214 -22.25 -9.21 -1.96
C LEU A 214 -23.21 -8.03 -1.72
N ALA A 215 -24.15 -7.78 -2.64
CA ALA A 215 -25.12 -6.70 -2.48
C ALA A 215 -26.04 -6.92 -1.26
N ASP A 216 -26.45 -8.17 -1.00
CA ASP A 216 -27.29 -8.52 0.15
C ASP A 216 -26.52 -8.33 1.46
N ALA A 217 -25.26 -8.78 1.54
CA ALA A 217 -24.38 -8.55 2.70
C ALA A 217 -24.16 -7.06 2.98
N LEU A 218 -23.98 -6.24 1.93
CA LEU A 218 -23.90 -4.79 2.06
C LEU A 218 -25.20 -4.21 2.66
N GLY A 219 -26.35 -4.70 2.20
CA GLY A 219 -27.66 -4.29 2.70
C GLY A 219 -27.87 -4.67 4.16
N GLU A 220 -27.48 -5.88 4.56
CA GLU A 220 -27.51 -6.33 5.95
C GLU A 220 -26.63 -5.46 6.86
N ALA A 221 -25.38 -5.20 6.46
CA ALA A 221 -24.45 -4.37 7.22
C ALA A 221 -24.87 -2.90 7.32
N ALA A 222 -25.63 -2.41 6.33
CA ALA A 222 -26.14 -1.04 6.30
C ALA A 222 -27.56 -0.90 6.90
N GLY A 223 -28.28 -2.00 7.11
CA GLY A 223 -29.70 -2.00 7.46
C GLY A 223 -30.61 -1.41 6.36
N ILE A 224 -30.21 -1.53 5.09
CA ILE A 224 -30.88 -0.94 3.92
C ILE A 224 -31.14 -2.03 2.88
N ASP A 225 -32.35 -2.05 2.31
CA ASP A 225 -32.70 -2.99 1.24
C ASP A 225 -31.95 -2.64 -0.06
N THR A 226 -31.07 -3.54 -0.50
CA THR A 226 -30.29 -3.43 -1.74
C THR A 226 -30.94 -4.17 -2.90
N GLY A 227 -32.22 -4.55 -2.82
CA GLY A 227 -32.97 -5.13 -3.94
C GLY A 227 -33.07 -4.20 -5.16
N THR A 228 -32.80 -2.92 -4.99
CA THR A 228 -32.79 -1.90 -6.06
C THR A 228 -31.46 -1.14 -6.09
N TYR A 229 -31.13 -0.56 -7.26
CA TYR A 229 -29.93 0.26 -7.40
C TYR A 229 -29.91 1.46 -6.44
N ASP A 230 -31.05 2.12 -6.24
CA ASP A 230 -31.14 3.28 -5.34
C ASP A 230 -30.85 2.86 -3.88
N GLY A 231 -31.37 1.71 -3.45
CA GLY A 231 -31.06 1.13 -2.14
C GLY A 231 -29.60 0.70 -1.99
N TYR A 232 -29.01 0.14 -3.05
CA TYR A 232 -27.59 -0.19 -3.11
C TYR A 232 -26.68 1.03 -2.99
N HIS A 233 -27.01 2.11 -3.68
CA HIS A 233 -26.29 3.39 -3.58
C HIS A 233 -26.38 3.96 -2.16
N GLU A 234 -27.55 3.93 -1.53
CA GLU A 234 -27.73 4.41 -0.15
C GLU A 234 -27.02 3.52 0.87
N ALA A 235 -27.01 2.19 0.69
CA ALA A 235 -26.26 1.28 1.55
C ALA A 235 -24.75 1.58 1.48
N MET A 236 -24.22 1.80 0.27
CA MET A 236 -22.83 2.21 0.06
C MET A 236 -22.51 3.54 0.74
N ARG A 237 -23.38 4.55 0.60
CA ARG A 237 -23.28 5.84 1.30
C ARG A 237 -23.23 5.63 2.82
N ALA A 238 -24.16 4.87 3.38
CA ALA A 238 -24.25 4.62 4.81
C ALA A 238 -22.99 3.94 5.36
N ARG A 239 -22.44 2.94 4.65
CA ARG A 239 -21.21 2.26 5.05
C ARG A 239 -19.97 3.16 4.96
N ARG A 240 -19.88 4.02 3.95
CA ARG A 240 -18.80 5.04 3.88
C ARG A 240 -18.85 6.01 5.07
N LEU A 241 -20.04 6.46 5.44
CA LEU A 241 -20.23 7.31 6.63
C LEU A 241 -19.86 6.57 7.92
N TYR A 242 -20.23 5.29 8.04
CA TYR A 242 -19.83 4.44 9.16
C TYR A 242 -18.31 4.35 9.29
N PHE A 243 -17.60 4.10 8.18
CA PHE A 243 -16.14 4.07 8.15
C PHE A 243 -15.52 5.40 8.57
N ARG A 244 -16.01 6.51 8.02
CA ARG A 244 -15.56 7.86 8.38
C ARG A 244 -15.74 8.13 9.87
N ASP A 245 -16.88 7.73 10.43
CA ASP A 245 -17.18 7.91 11.85
C ASP A 245 -16.31 6.99 12.75
N HIS A 246 -15.65 5.97 12.19
CA HIS A 246 -14.61 5.13 12.81
C HIS A 246 -13.18 5.56 12.44
N GLY A 247 -13.01 6.78 11.93
CA GLY A 247 -11.71 7.39 11.68
C GLY A 247 -11.13 7.16 10.30
N ALA A 248 -11.85 6.50 9.38
CA ALA A 248 -11.42 6.39 8.00
C ALA A 248 -11.30 7.78 7.36
N VAL A 249 -10.24 7.99 6.60
CA VAL A 249 -10.02 9.22 5.83
C VAL A 249 -9.94 8.98 4.33
N SER A 250 -9.90 7.72 3.91
CA SER A 250 -9.72 7.31 2.53
C SER A 250 -10.64 6.15 2.15
N SER A 251 -10.85 6.01 0.85
CA SER A 251 -11.40 4.83 0.21
C SER A 251 -10.48 4.40 -0.91
N ASP A 252 -10.31 3.09 -1.08
CA ASP A 252 -9.38 2.51 -2.05
C ASP A 252 -10.10 1.74 -3.15
N HIS A 253 -9.63 1.89 -4.40
CA HIS A 253 -10.28 1.32 -5.58
C HIS A 253 -9.24 0.75 -6.54
N ALA A 254 -9.23 -0.58 -6.70
CA ALA A 254 -8.24 -1.28 -7.52
C ALA A 254 -8.89 -2.11 -8.64
N HIS A 255 -9.24 -1.44 -9.74
CA HIS A 255 -9.92 -2.05 -10.88
C HIS A 255 -9.04 -2.19 -12.13
N MET A 256 -9.49 -2.99 -13.09
CA MET A 256 -8.78 -3.16 -14.38
C MET A 256 -8.52 -1.83 -15.11
N ASP A 257 -9.49 -0.91 -15.12
CA ASP A 257 -9.33 0.46 -15.59
C ASP A 257 -10.00 1.45 -14.63
N PRO A 258 -9.57 2.73 -14.58
CA PRO A 258 -10.14 3.71 -13.68
C PRO A 258 -11.34 4.46 -14.29
N GLY A 259 -12.08 3.83 -15.22
CA GLY A 259 -13.19 4.44 -15.95
C GLY A 259 -14.33 4.89 -15.04
N THR A 260 -14.83 6.10 -15.27
CA THR A 260 -15.91 6.73 -14.47
C THR A 260 -17.14 7.13 -15.28
N ALA A 261 -17.32 6.50 -16.45
CA ALA A 261 -18.40 6.83 -17.37
C ALA A 261 -19.79 6.70 -16.71
N ARG A 262 -20.64 7.71 -16.90
CA ARG A 262 -21.99 7.76 -16.33
C ARG A 262 -23.03 7.19 -17.29
N LEU A 263 -23.70 6.13 -16.85
CA LEU A 263 -24.99 5.69 -17.38
C LEU A 263 -26.13 6.67 -17.02
N SER A 264 -27.24 6.57 -17.76
CA SER A 264 -28.53 7.13 -17.33
C SER A 264 -29.03 6.38 -16.09
N ASP A 265 -29.86 7.02 -15.26
CA ASP A 265 -30.44 6.35 -14.08
C ASP A 265 -31.29 5.13 -14.46
N GLU A 266 -31.95 5.16 -15.62
CA GLU A 266 -32.73 4.04 -16.14
C GLU A 266 -31.82 2.86 -16.49
N ASP A 267 -30.72 3.11 -17.20
CA ASP A 267 -29.73 2.08 -17.53
C ASP A 267 -29.04 1.53 -16.29
N ALA A 268 -28.64 2.38 -15.34
CA ALA A 268 -28.02 1.95 -14.09
C ALA A 268 -28.94 0.99 -13.32
N ARG A 269 -30.23 1.33 -13.15
CA ARG A 269 -31.23 0.47 -12.51
C ARG A 269 -31.43 -0.86 -13.26
N ARG A 270 -31.54 -0.80 -14.59
CA ARG A 270 -31.70 -2.00 -15.43
C ARG A 270 -30.50 -2.93 -15.32
N LEU A 271 -29.28 -2.41 -15.45
CA LEU A 271 -28.05 -3.19 -15.37
C LEU A 271 -27.83 -3.75 -13.97
N TYR A 272 -28.13 -2.98 -12.93
CA TYR A 272 -28.05 -3.47 -11.56
C TYR A 272 -28.97 -4.67 -11.31
N SER A 273 -30.23 -4.60 -11.78
CA SER A 273 -31.15 -5.73 -11.71
C SER A 273 -30.60 -6.95 -12.46
N ALA A 274 -30.07 -6.75 -13.67
CA ALA A 274 -29.46 -7.83 -14.45
C ALA A 274 -28.24 -8.45 -13.75
N ALA A 275 -27.41 -7.63 -13.09
CA ALA A 275 -26.26 -8.09 -12.32
C ALA A 275 -26.69 -8.95 -11.12
N ARG A 276 -27.68 -8.48 -10.33
CA ARG A 276 -28.25 -9.28 -9.24
C ARG A 276 -28.82 -10.60 -9.75
N ASP A 277 -29.49 -10.60 -10.89
CA ASP A 277 -30.07 -11.81 -11.49
C ASP A 277 -29.04 -12.74 -12.16
N GLY A 278 -27.75 -12.38 -12.17
CA GLY A 278 -26.69 -13.15 -12.82
C GLY A 278 -26.81 -13.19 -14.34
N ALA A 279 -27.51 -12.22 -14.93
CA ALA A 279 -27.85 -12.16 -16.35
C ALA A 279 -27.14 -11.02 -17.11
N ILE A 280 -26.29 -10.24 -16.43
CA ILE A 280 -25.57 -9.11 -17.03
C ILE A 280 -24.50 -9.58 -18.03
N GLY A 281 -24.42 -8.92 -19.20
CA GLY A 281 -23.35 -9.16 -20.17
C GLY A 281 -22.01 -8.56 -19.72
N ALA A 282 -20.89 -9.04 -20.26
CA ALA A 282 -19.55 -8.56 -19.89
C ALA A 282 -19.36 -7.05 -20.14
N ASP A 283 -19.77 -6.54 -21.30
CA ASP A 283 -19.67 -5.11 -21.63
C ASP A 283 -20.57 -4.25 -20.74
N GLU A 284 -21.76 -4.75 -20.41
CA GLU A 284 -22.70 -4.10 -19.50
C GLU A 284 -22.17 -4.08 -18.06
N ALA A 285 -21.52 -5.15 -17.61
CA ALA A 285 -20.87 -5.21 -16.31
C ALA A 285 -19.74 -4.19 -16.19
N VAL A 286 -18.91 -4.04 -17.24
CA VAL A 286 -17.88 -2.99 -17.30
C VAL A 286 -18.52 -1.61 -17.27
N ALA A 287 -19.61 -1.39 -18.02
CA ALA A 287 -20.33 -0.11 -18.02
C ALA A 287 -20.91 0.23 -16.64
N LEU A 288 -21.51 -0.75 -15.95
CA LEU A 288 -22.04 -0.57 -14.61
C LEU A 288 -20.93 -0.32 -13.59
N ARG A 289 -19.84 -1.10 -13.61
CA ARG A 289 -18.66 -0.87 -12.73
C ARG A 289 -18.14 0.56 -12.87
N ARG A 290 -18.00 1.07 -14.10
CA ARG A 290 -17.54 2.45 -14.34
C ARG A 290 -18.54 3.50 -13.82
N HIS A 291 -19.85 3.24 -13.92
CA HIS A 291 -20.87 4.10 -13.32
C HIS A 291 -20.76 4.12 -11.79
N LEU A 292 -20.66 2.94 -11.18
CA LEU A 292 -20.54 2.77 -9.73
C LEU A 292 -19.25 3.41 -9.18
N LEU A 293 -18.12 3.30 -9.89
CA LEU A 293 -16.89 4.00 -9.54
C LEU A 293 -17.07 5.53 -9.63
N GLY A 294 -17.82 6.02 -10.62
CA GLY A 294 -18.24 7.41 -10.68
C GLY A 294 -19.13 7.83 -9.51
N ASP A 295 -19.98 6.95 -8.99
CA ASP A 295 -20.76 7.21 -7.76
C ASP A 295 -19.84 7.34 -6.54
N GLN A 296 -18.79 6.52 -6.44
CA GLN A 296 -17.79 6.66 -5.35
C GLN A 296 -17.16 8.05 -5.34
N ALA A 297 -16.88 8.63 -6.51
CA ALA A 297 -16.35 9.99 -6.59
C ALA A 297 -17.36 11.05 -6.09
N ARG A 298 -18.66 10.87 -6.37
CA ARG A 298 -19.72 11.73 -5.82
C ARG A 298 -19.83 11.60 -4.31
N LEU A 299 -19.84 10.37 -3.81
CA LEU A 299 -19.88 10.10 -2.37
C LEU A 299 -18.64 10.67 -1.67
N ALA A 300 -17.45 10.52 -2.25
CA ALA A 300 -16.22 11.14 -1.76
C ALA A 300 -16.31 12.68 -1.72
N ALA A 301 -16.96 13.30 -2.70
CA ALA A 301 -17.21 14.74 -2.69
C ALA A 301 -18.21 15.17 -1.59
N GLU A 302 -19.06 14.26 -1.11
CA GLU A 302 -20.00 14.51 -0.01
C GLU A 302 -19.41 14.24 1.37
N ASP A 303 -18.79 13.07 1.55
CA ASP A 303 -18.27 12.60 2.85
C ASP A 303 -16.84 13.06 3.15
N GLY A 304 -16.08 13.46 2.12
CA GLY A 304 -14.71 13.96 2.23
C GLY A 304 -13.63 12.89 2.34
N LEU A 305 -13.96 11.60 2.17
CA LEU A 305 -12.97 10.53 2.10
C LEU A 305 -12.14 10.69 0.81
N VAL A 306 -10.82 10.63 0.95
CA VAL A 306 -9.90 10.69 -0.19
C VAL A 306 -10.02 9.41 -1.02
N MET A 307 -10.20 9.55 -2.33
CA MET A 307 -10.38 8.43 -3.25
C MET A 307 -9.04 8.02 -3.88
N THR A 308 -8.45 6.91 -3.44
CA THR A 308 -7.22 6.35 -4.05
C THR A 308 -7.58 5.42 -5.21
N LEU A 309 -6.82 5.51 -6.31
CA LEU A 309 -7.01 4.69 -7.50
C LEU A 309 -5.75 3.87 -7.77
N HIS A 310 -5.88 2.54 -7.72
CA HIS A 310 -4.83 1.55 -7.97
C HIS A 310 -5.16 0.64 -9.19
N PRO A 311 -5.31 1.20 -10.40
CA PRO A 311 -5.82 0.45 -11.54
C PRO A 311 -4.76 -0.39 -12.27
N ALA A 312 -5.18 -1.07 -13.34
CA ALA A 312 -4.30 -1.59 -14.39
C ALA A 312 -3.41 -2.77 -13.97
N VAL A 313 -3.99 -3.66 -13.17
CA VAL A 313 -3.40 -4.96 -12.84
C VAL A 313 -4.30 -6.07 -13.37
N HIS A 314 -3.77 -6.89 -14.27
CA HIS A 314 -4.40 -8.15 -14.63
C HIS A 314 -4.14 -9.16 -13.53
N ARG A 315 -5.11 -9.31 -12.63
CA ARG A 315 -5.02 -10.23 -11.50
C ARG A 315 -5.12 -11.68 -11.94
N ASN A 316 -4.54 -12.59 -11.16
CA ASN A 316 -4.67 -14.04 -11.31
C ASN A 316 -4.32 -14.54 -12.73
N HIS A 317 -3.22 -14.04 -13.33
CA HIS A 317 -2.82 -14.33 -14.71
C HIS A 317 -2.56 -15.83 -14.99
N SER A 318 -2.39 -16.65 -13.95
CA SER A 318 -2.25 -18.11 -14.09
C SER A 318 -3.45 -18.82 -13.48
N ASP A 319 -4.34 -19.34 -14.34
CA ASP A 319 -5.52 -20.11 -13.94
C ASP A 319 -5.13 -21.31 -13.05
N TRP A 320 -4.05 -22.03 -13.43
CA TRP A 320 -3.57 -23.18 -12.66
C TRP A 320 -3.13 -22.81 -11.24
N VAL A 321 -2.47 -21.65 -11.06
CA VAL A 321 -2.08 -21.20 -9.72
C VAL A 321 -3.30 -20.72 -8.96
N PHE A 322 -4.20 -19.98 -9.60
CA PHE A 322 -5.42 -19.49 -8.97
C PHE A 322 -6.31 -20.64 -8.47
N GLU A 323 -6.49 -21.69 -9.26
CA GLU A 323 -7.22 -22.90 -8.87
C GLU A 323 -6.59 -23.62 -7.67
N LYS A 324 -5.25 -23.63 -7.57
CA LYS A 324 -4.52 -24.35 -6.51
C LYS A 324 -4.36 -23.54 -5.22
N PHE A 325 -4.10 -22.24 -5.31
CA PHE A 325 -3.67 -21.41 -4.18
C PHE A 325 -4.57 -20.18 -3.93
N GLY A 326 -5.48 -19.87 -4.85
CA GLY A 326 -6.32 -18.68 -4.75
C GLY A 326 -5.61 -17.39 -5.21
N PRO A 327 -6.19 -16.22 -4.87
CA PRO A 327 -5.67 -14.91 -5.28
C PRO A 327 -4.47 -14.44 -4.46
N ASP A 328 -3.86 -13.33 -4.88
CA ASP A 328 -2.79 -12.60 -4.16
C ASP A 328 -1.50 -13.39 -3.90
N VAL A 329 -1.22 -14.43 -4.70
CA VAL A 329 -0.01 -15.27 -4.58
C VAL A 329 1.10 -14.93 -5.57
N GLY A 330 1.11 -13.68 -6.07
CA GLY A 330 2.19 -13.16 -6.92
C GLY A 330 2.02 -13.35 -8.44
N PHE A 331 0.80 -13.65 -8.91
CA PHE A 331 0.45 -13.83 -10.33
C PHE A 331 -0.37 -12.67 -10.91
N ASP A 332 -0.13 -11.47 -10.40
CA ASP A 332 -0.79 -10.24 -10.79
C ASP A 332 0.16 -9.40 -11.65
N ILE A 333 -0.23 -9.13 -12.90
CA ILE A 333 0.66 -8.55 -13.91
C ILE A 333 0.18 -7.15 -14.32
N PRO A 334 1.03 -6.12 -14.24
CA PRO A 334 0.67 -4.77 -14.69
C PRO A 334 0.34 -4.71 -16.17
N VAL A 335 -0.58 -3.82 -16.53
CA VAL A 335 -0.92 -3.48 -17.91
C VAL A 335 -0.90 -1.97 -18.11
N ALA A 336 -1.03 -1.52 -19.36
CA ALA A 336 -1.11 -0.10 -19.67
C ALA A 336 -2.40 0.54 -19.15
N VAL A 337 -2.34 1.82 -18.79
CA VAL A 337 -3.48 2.60 -18.27
C VAL A 337 -3.69 3.91 -19.03
N ASP A 338 -4.93 4.37 -19.04
CA ASP A 338 -5.35 5.67 -19.58
C ASP A 338 -6.19 6.38 -18.52
N TYR A 339 -5.66 7.44 -17.90
CA TYR A 339 -6.38 8.30 -16.97
C TYR A 339 -7.11 9.43 -17.70
N VAL A 340 -6.54 9.98 -18.77
CA VAL A 340 -7.07 11.18 -19.43
C VAL A 340 -8.50 10.95 -19.91
N HIS A 341 -8.79 9.80 -20.55
CA HIS A 341 -10.14 9.52 -21.03
C HIS A 341 -11.04 8.95 -19.92
N HIS A 342 -10.50 8.06 -19.09
CA HIS A 342 -11.28 7.34 -18.08
C HIS A 342 -11.73 8.21 -16.89
N LEU A 343 -10.92 9.18 -16.47
CA LEU A 343 -11.27 10.08 -15.36
C LEU A 343 -12.06 11.31 -15.81
N ARG A 344 -12.08 11.63 -17.11
CA ARG A 344 -12.73 12.84 -17.63
C ARG A 344 -14.18 12.99 -17.14
N PRO A 345 -15.05 11.97 -17.12
CA PRO A 345 -16.41 12.11 -16.62
C PRO A 345 -16.46 12.57 -15.16
N MET A 346 -15.78 11.86 -14.25
CA MET A 346 -15.66 12.21 -12.83
C MET A 346 -15.09 13.61 -12.61
N LEU A 347 -14.01 13.97 -13.33
CA LEU A 347 -13.36 15.27 -13.12
C LEU A 347 -14.22 16.44 -13.62
N ASN A 348 -15.10 16.23 -14.61
CA ASN A 348 -16.11 17.22 -14.99
C ASN A 348 -17.26 17.33 -13.99
N ASP A 349 -17.52 16.27 -13.23
CA ASP A 349 -18.61 16.21 -12.26
C ASP A 349 -18.19 16.81 -10.91
N VAL A 350 -17.11 16.29 -10.33
CA VAL A 350 -16.67 16.62 -8.96
C VAL A 350 -15.24 17.15 -8.87
N GLY A 351 -14.49 17.22 -9.98
CA GLY A 351 -13.06 17.54 -9.96
C GLY A 351 -12.69 18.93 -9.42
N HIS A 352 -13.64 19.85 -9.31
CA HIS A 352 -13.47 21.18 -8.70
C HIS A 352 -14.19 21.34 -7.37
N SER A 353 -14.83 20.28 -6.86
CA SER A 353 -15.42 20.30 -5.52
C SER A 353 -14.30 20.47 -4.49
N PRO A 354 -14.41 21.43 -3.54
CA PRO A 354 -13.40 21.63 -2.51
C PRO A 354 -13.28 20.43 -1.57
N ASN A 355 -14.32 19.59 -1.50
CA ASN A 355 -14.34 18.42 -0.64
C ASN A 355 -13.85 17.15 -1.34
N PHE A 356 -13.76 17.13 -2.67
CA PHE A 356 -13.27 15.96 -3.41
C PHE A 356 -11.74 15.97 -3.52
N ARG A 357 -11.12 14.83 -3.19
CA ARG A 357 -9.71 14.55 -3.49
C ARG A 357 -9.55 13.14 -4.01
N THR A 358 -8.69 12.98 -5.00
CA THR A 358 -8.27 11.68 -5.52
C THR A 358 -6.75 11.61 -5.65
N VAL A 359 -6.20 10.45 -5.34
CA VAL A 359 -4.77 10.15 -5.48
C VAL A 359 -4.61 9.06 -6.53
N LEU A 360 -3.82 9.36 -7.57
CA LEU A 360 -3.62 8.48 -8.71
C LEU A 360 -2.34 7.68 -8.52
N PHE A 361 -2.47 6.39 -8.17
CA PHE A 361 -1.36 5.45 -8.14
C PHE A 361 -1.28 4.68 -9.45
N THR A 362 -0.08 4.29 -9.87
CA THR A 362 0.11 3.51 -11.10
C THR A 362 1.32 2.62 -11.01
N ILE A 363 1.36 1.59 -11.85
CA ILE A 363 2.55 0.76 -12.14
C ILE A 363 3.04 1.01 -13.58
N ASP A 364 2.27 1.73 -14.41
CA ASP A 364 2.66 2.14 -15.76
C ASP A 364 3.41 3.47 -15.72
N GLU A 365 4.73 3.42 -15.64
CA GLU A 365 5.57 4.62 -15.54
C GLU A 365 5.40 5.60 -16.72
N THR A 366 4.87 5.13 -17.86
CA THR A 366 4.69 5.97 -19.07
C THR A 366 3.64 7.06 -18.88
N VAL A 367 2.78 6.93 -17.87
CA VAL A 367 1.71 7.89 -17.59
C VAL A 367 2.12 8.97 -16.58
N PHE A 368 3.28 8.86 -15.92
CA PHE A 368 3.72 9.83 -14.92
C PHE A 368 3.79 11.26 -15.47
N SER A 369 4.65 11.50 -16.47
CA SER A 369 4.80 12.81 -17.10
C SER A 369 3.75 13.09 -18.17
N ARG A 370 3.16 12.04 -18.76
CA ARG A 370 2.19 12.15 -19.85
C ARG A 370 0.78 12.51 -19.37
N GLU A 371 0.35 11.99 -18.21
CA GLU A 371 -1.04 12.11 -17.74
C GLU A 371 -1.16 12.52 -16.27
N ILE A 372 -0.55 11.79 -15.33
CA ILE A 372 -0.76 12.00 -13.89
C ILE A 372 -0.29 13.38 -13.46
N ALA A 373 0.96 13.75 -13.80
CA ALA A 373 1.49 15.05 -13.40
C ALA A 373 0.73 16.22 -14.05
N PRO A 374 0.42 16.23 -15.37
CA PRO A 374 -0.44 17.25 -15.95
C PRO A 374 -1.84 17.35 -15.30
N LEU A 375 -2.49 16.23 -14.97
CA LEU A 375 -3.79 16.22 -14.29
C LEU A 375 -3.70 16.80 -12.87
N ALA A 376 -2.72 16.37 -12.08
CA ALA A 376 -2.47 16.89 -10.73
C ALA A 376 -2.00 18.35 -10.72
N GLY A 377 -1.40 18.82 -11.82
CA GLY A 377 -0.97 20.21 -11.99
C GLY A 377 -2.10 21.19 -12.31
N VAL A 378 -3.31 20.71 -12.67
CA VAL A 378 -4.43 21.57 -13.07
C VAL A 378 -5.70 21.36 -12.25
N TYR A 379 -6.03 20.12 -11.87
CA TYR A 379 -7.23 19.85 -11.06
C TYR A 379 -6.92 19.96 -9.57
N PRO A 380 -7.61 20.85 -8.81
CA PRO A 380 -7.34 21.02 -7.38
C PRO A 380 -7.53 19.76 -6.54
N SER A 381 -8.34 18.82 -7.03
CA SER A 381 -8.66 17.54 -6.39
C SER A 381 -7.67 16.42 -6.68
N VAL A 382 -6.77 16.55 -7.65
CA VAL A 382 -5.93 15.44 -8.12
C VAL A 382 -4.53 15.53 -7.53
N TYR A 383 -4.04 14.40 -7.00
CA TYR A 383 -2.69 14.22 -6.47
C TYR A 383 -2.01 13.03 -7.13
N ALA A 384 -0.69 13.10 -7.30
CA ALA A 384 0.13 11.98 -7.76
C ALA A 384 0.46 11.05 -6.59
N GLY A 385 0.06 9.79 -6.69
CA GLY A 385 0.44 8.74 -5.73
C GLY A 385 1.92 8.39 -5.83
N ALA A 386 2.48 7.88 -4.73
CA ALA A 386 3.81 7.28 -4.72
C ALA A 386 3.89 6.11 -5.73
N PRO A 387 5.10 5.75 -6.22
CA PRO A 387 5.30 4.56 -7.02
C PRO A 387 4.77 3.33 -6.29
N TRP A 388 3.93 2.55 -6.98
CA TRP A 388 3.17 1.48 -6.36
C TRP A 388 3.68 0.10 -6.79
N TRP A 389 3.59 -0.88 -5.89
CA TRP A 389 3.87 -2.29 -6.15
C TRP A 389 5.28 -2.54 -6.74
N PHE A 390 5.37 -3.04 -7.98
CA PHE A 390 6.64 -3.40 -8.62
C PHE A 390 7.59 -2.23 -8.83
N ILE A 391 7.07 -1.00 -8.82
CA ILE A 391 7.84 0.22 -8.99
C ILE A 391 8.08 0.99 -7.68
N ASP A 392 7.68 0.44 -6.53
CA ASP A 392 8.25 0.79 -5.23
C ASP A 392 9.68 0.23 -5.14
N ALA A 393 10.58 0.83 -5.92
CA ALA A 393 11.94 0.37 -6.15
C ALA A 393 12.87 1.56 -6.39
N PRO A 394 14.15 1.50 -5.97
CA PRO A 394 15.06 2.65 -6.00
C PRO A 394 15.11 3.42 -7.32
N ASP A 395 15.35 2.72 -8.44
CA ASP A 395 15.46 3.37 -9.74
C ASP A 395 14.13 3.92 -10.25
N ALA A 396 13.02 3.25 -9.94
CA ALA A 396 11.69 3.65 -10.38
C ALA A 396 11.18 4.85 -9.58
N ILE A 397 11.46 4.92 -8.28
CA ILE A 397 11.18 6.09 -7.44
C ILE A 397 11.94 7.33 -7.95
N LEU A 398 13.21 7.18 -8.32
CA LEU A 398 13.96 8.29 -8.92
C LEU A 398 13.40 8.71 -10.29
N ARG A 399 12.92 7.77 -11.11
CA ARG A 399 12.23 8.07 -12.37
C ARG A 399 10.91 8.81 -12.13
N TYR A 400 10.11 8.36 -11.16
CA TYR A 400 8.89 9.03 -10.73
C TYR A 400 9.16 10.48 -10.33
N ARG A 401 10.09 10.72 -9.38
CA ARG A 401 10.42 12.08 -8.92
C ARG A 401 10.83 12.98 -10.09
N ARG A 402 11.68 12.49 -10.99
CA ARG A 402 12.07 13.23 -12.21
C ARG A 402 10.91 13.48 -13.17
N ALA A 403 9.98 12.54 -13.30
CA ALA A 403 8.86 12.63 -14.25
C ALA A 403 7.73 13.54 -13.76
N VAL A 404 7.45 13.59 -12.45
CA VAL A 404 6.31 14.34 -11.91
C VAL A 404 6.68 15.72 -11.40
N SER A 405 7.80 15.87 -10.70
CA SER A 405 8.10 17.08 -9.93
C SER A 405 8.33 18.32 -10.79
N GLU A 406 8.73 18.17 -12.06
CA GLU A 406 8.86 19.30 -12.98
C GLU A 406 7.52 19.97 -13.31
N THR A 407 6.41 19.23 -13.24
CA THR A 407 5.07 19.76 -13.52
C THR A 407 4.34 20.19 -12.26
N ILE A 408 4.46 19.41 -11.17
CA ILE A 408 3.60 19.57 -9.98
C ILE A 408 4.36 19.91 -8.70
N GLY A 409 5.68 20.03 -8.76
CA GLY A 409 6.52 20.14 -7.57
C GLY A 409 6.34 18.93 -6.65
N TYR A 410 6.25 19.19 -5.34
CA TYR A 410 6.17 18.17 -4.30
C TYR A 410 4.85 18.19 -3.53
N SER A 411 4.21 19.36 -3.43
CA SER A 411 2.96 19.56 -2.68
C SER A 411 1.74 18.88 -3.29
N ARG A 412 1.84 18.43 -4.55
CA ARG A 412 0.82 17.66 -5.27
C ARG A 412 1.13 16.17 -5.36
N THR A 413 2.12 15.70 -4.60
CA THR A 413 2.39 14.27 -4.42
C THR A 413 1.74 13.77 -3.13
N SER A 414 1.47 12.47 -3.00
CA SER A 414 0.82 11.89 -1.81
C SER A 414 1.69 11.86 -0.55
N GLY A 415 2.98 12.18 -0.65
CA GLY A 415 3.97 11.59 0.26
C GLY A 415 4.21 10.12 -0.09
N PHE A 416 4.80 9.35 0.83
CA PHE A 416 5.04 7.91 0.66
C PHE A 416 3.94 7.06 1.30
N ILE A 417 3.67 5.89 0.72
CA ILE A 417 2.86 4.82 1.30
C ILE A 417 3.63 3.51 1.17
N ASP A 418 3.58 2.65 2.17
CA ASP A 418 4.31 1.38 2.17
C ASP A 418 3.55 0.22 1.50
N ASP A 419 2.20 0.26 1.50
CA ASP A 419 1.33 -0.73 0.84
C ASP A 419 1.70 -2.19 1.16
N THR A 420 2.08 -2.47 2.41
CA THR A 420 2.63 -3.77 2.80
C THR A 420 1.71 -4.54 3.74
N ARG A 421 1.81 -5.87 3.67
CA ARG A 421 1.31 -6.81 4.69
C ARG A 421 2.39 -7.15 5.72
N ALA A 422 3.67 -6.96 5.37
CA ALA A 422 4.81 -7.30 6.20
C ALA A 422 5.11 -6.14 7.16
N PHE A 423 4.56 -6.21 8.37
CA PHE A 423 4.66 -5.16 9.39
C PHE A 423 6.10 -4.71 9.69
N CYS A 424 7.06 -5.65 9.78
CA CYS A 424 8.47 -5.30 10.02
C CYS A 424 9.14 -4.59 8.84
N SER A 425 8.58 -4.66 7.64
CA SER A 425 9.10 -3.97 6.45
C SER A 425 8.75 -2.49 6.38
N ILE A 426 7.77 -2.02 7.18
CA ILE A 426 7.33 -0.62 7.20
C ILE A 426 8.51 0.35 7.38
N PRO A 427 9.35 0.27 8.44
CA PRO A 427 10.48 1.18 8.60
C PRO A 427 11.50 1.08 7.45
N ALA A 428 11.73 -0.12 6.90
CA ALA A 428 12.67 -0.33 5.79
C ALA A 428 12.22 0.38 4.51
N ARG A 429 10.91 0.33 4.19
CA ARG A 429 10.30 1.00 3.05
C ARG A 429 10.31 2.52 3.20
N HIS A 430 9.96 3.01 4.38
CA HIS A 430 10.01 4.45 4.69
C HIS A 430 11.45 5.00 4.67
N ASP A 431 12.44 4.27 5.22
CA ASP A 431 13.87 4.62 5.11
C ASP A 431 14.33 4.67 3.65
N MET A 432 13.93 3.69 2.84
CA MET A 432 14.21 3.69 1.40
C MET A 432 13.66 4.95 0.73
N SER A 433 12.39 5.30 0.97
CA SER A 433 11.78 6.50 0.39
C SER A 433 12.52 7.77 0.79
N ARG A 434 12.83 7.95 2.09
CA ARG A 434 13.57 9.10 2.62
C ARG A 434 14.93 9.25 1.93
N ARG A 435 15.71 8.17 1.82
CA ARG A 435 17.01 8.19 1.13
C ARG A 435 16.91 8.59 -0.33
N LEU A 436 15.87 8.14 -1.03
CA LEU A 436 15.66 8.43 -2.44
C LEU A 436 15.15 9.84 -2.68
N ASP A 437 14.35 10.39 -1.76
CA ASP A 437 13.95 11.80 -1.75
C ASP A 437 15.15 12.71 -1.53
N ALA A 438 15.95 12.44 -0.48
CA ALA A 438 17.23 13.13 -0.25
C ALA A 438 18.17 13.05 -1.46
N THR A 439 18.25 11.89 -2.12
CA THR A 439 19.05 11.67 -3.33
C THR A 439 18.55 12.52 -4.51
N HIS A 440 17.24 12.54 -4.74
CA HIS A 440 16.64 13.34 -5.80
C HIS A 440 16.89 14.83 -5.59
N LEU A 441 16.61 15.33 -4.38
CA LEU A 441 16.76 16.74 -4.03
C LEU A 441 18.22 17.19 -4.06
N ALA A 442 19.14 16.37 -3.55
CA ALA A 442 20.56 16.65 -3.61
C ALA A 442 21.07 16.80 -5.04
N GLY A 443 20.58 15.97 -5.97
CA GLY A 443 20.86 16.12 -7.40
C GLY A 443 20.44 17.48 -7.94
N LEU A 444 19.22 17.93 -7.63
CA LEU A 444 18.72 19.24 -8.04
C LEU A 444 19.55 20.39 -7.45
N VAL A 445 19.98 20.28 -6.19
CA VAL A 445 20.84 21.29 -5.53
C VAL A 445 22.23 21.34 -6.19
N ALA A 446 22.85 20.17 -6.40
CA ALA A 446 24.18 20.07 -7.00
C ALA A 446 24.19 20.56 -8.46
N GLU A 447 23.09 20.39 -9.19
CA GLU A 447 22.89 20.91 -10.54
C GLU A 447 22.41 22.37 -10.58
N HIS A 448 22.30 23.04 -9.43
CA HIS A 448 21.85 24.42 -9.29
C HIS A 448 20.43 24.69 -9.79
N ARG A 449 19.57 23.66 -9.78
CA ARG A 449 18.15 23.74 -10.12
C ARG A 449 17.26 24.09 -8.91
N MET A 450 17.81 23.97 -7.70
CA MET A 450 17.13 24.23 -6.43
C MET A 450 18.13 24.79 -5.41
N ARG A 451 17.69 25.66 -4.49
CA ARG A 451 18.53 26.11 -3.37
C ARG A 451 18.54 25.02 -2.29
N LEU A 452 19.64 24.93 -1.55
CA LEU A 452 19.72 23.96 -0.44
C LEU A 452 18.61 24.18 0.59
N GLN A 453 18.26 25.43 0.90
CA GLN A 453 17.21 25.73 1.87
C GLN A 453 15.84 25.22 1.43
N ASP A 454 15.53 25.29 0.14
CA ASP A 454 14.26 24.75 -0.39
C ASP A 454 14.23 23.23 -0.26
N ALA A 455 15.37 22.55 -0.48
CA ALA A 455 15.48 21.11 -0.28
C ALA A 455 15.34 20.70 1.20
N GLU A 456 15.93 21.48 2.12
CA GLU A 456 15.80 21.27 3.57
C GLU A 456 14.34 21.43 4.04
N GLU A 457 13.62 22.43 3.53
CA GLU A 457 12.19 22.62 3.81
C GLU A 457 11.33 21.45 3.28
N LEU A 458 11.69 20.88 2.11
CA LEU A 458 10.98 19.75 1.54
C LEU A 458 11.16 18.46 2.36
N VAL A 459 12.39 18.08 2.71
CA VAL A 459 12.61 16.86 3.53
C VAL A 459 12.04 16.99 4.95
N ALA A 460 11.86 18.21 5.46
CA ALA A 460 11.17 18.45 6.73
C ALA A 460 9.65 18.16 6.68
N THR A 461 9.05 18.06 5.50
CA THR A 461 7.59 17.96 5.32
C THR A 461 7.14 16.71 4.58
N LEU A 462 7.95 16.20 3.64
CA LEU A 462 7.60 15.05 2.79
C LEU A 462 7.21 13.76 3.54
N PRO A 463 7.90 13.34 4.61
CA PRO A 463 7.59 12.06 5.28
C PRO A 463 6.35 12.08 6.17
N ASP A 464 5.98 13.24 6.72
CA ASP A 464 4.97 13.37 7.78
C ASP A 464 3.86 14.35 7.39
N GLN A 465 4.18 15.63 7.21
CA GLN A 465 3.18 16.66 6.91
C GLN A 465 2.47 16.43 5.57
N GLN A 466 3.19 16.03 4.52
CA GLN A 466 2.62 15.83 3.19
C GLN A 466 1.53 14.74 3.17
N PRO A 467 1.76 13.50 3.65
CA PRO A 467 0.70 12.50 3.69
C PRO A 467 -0.45 12.93 4.62
N ARG A 468 -0.18 13.61 5.74
CA ARG A 468 -1.24 14.15 6.62
C ARG A 468 -2.14 15.15 5.92
N GLU A 469 -1.55 16.08 5.17
CA GLU A 469 -2.31 17.07 4.41
C GLU A 469 -3.16 16.39 3.34
N VAL A 470 -2.55 15.52 2.51
CA VAL A 470 -3.22 14.88 1.37
C VAL A 470 -4.39 14.01 1.84
N PHE A 471 -4.14 13.15 2.83
CA PHE A 471 -5.10 12.21 3.39
C PHE A 471 -5.95 12.78 4.52
N ARG A 472 -5.83 14.08 4.85
CA ARG A 472 -6.67 14.76 5.86
C ARG A 472 -6.61 14.14 7.26
N LEU A 473 -5.42 13.68 7.65
CA LEU A 473 -5.23 12.96 8.92
C LEU A 473 -5.38 13.87 10.15
N ASP A 474 -5.16 15.18 9.99
CA ASP A 474 -5.18 16.16 11.08
C ASP A 474 -6.54 16.89 11.22
N THR A 475 -7.52 16.61 10.35
CA THR A 475 -8.81 17.35 10.37
C THR A 475 -9.87 16.79 11.32
N ALA A 476 -9.56 15.73 12.07
CA ALA A 476 -10.47 15.13 13.03
C ALA A 476 -9.99 15.36 14.47
N GLY A 477 -10.44 16.46 15.08
CA GLY A 477 -10.56 16.53 16.54
C GLY A 477 -9.30 16.83 17.37
N GLU A 478 -8.16 17.20 16.77
CA GLU A 478 -7.02 17.74 17.51
C GLU A 478 -7.33 19.16 18.03
N LYS A 479 -8.13 19.23 19.09
CA LYS A 479 -7.99 20.30 20.06
C LYS A 479 -6.87 19.90 21.00
N ASN A 480 -5.76 20.62 20.88
CA ASN A 480 -4.66 20.68 21.85
C ASN A 480 -5.11 20.52 23.30
#